data_AF-A0A427A959-F1
#
_entry.id   AF-A0A427A959-F1
#
_cell.length_a   1.000
_cell.length_b   1.000
_cell.length_c   1.000
_cell.angle_alpha   90.00
_cell.angle_beta   90.00
_cell.angle_gamma   90.00
#
_symmetry.space_group_name_H-M   'P 1'
#
loop_
_entity.id
_entity.type
_entity.pdbx_description
1 polymer ?
#
loop_
_entity_poly.entity_id
_entity_poly.type
_entity_poly.pdbx_seq_one_letter_code
_entity_poly.pdbx_strand_id
1 'polypeptide(L)'
;MSVLVLGNMGWAPSAMALLSTALAFSLTESSIIVMTHDSIGLGEDGPTHQPIEHLISFRAMPNILMLRPADGNETAGAYKVAVLNRKRPSVLALSRQKLPQLAGTSIDGVEKGGYIISDNSSDNKPDLILIGTGSELEIAAKAADELRKEGKAVRVVSLVCWELFDEQSDEYKGKRLPCCCHC
;
A
#
# COMPACT_ATOMS: atom_id res chain seq x y z
N MET A 1 -18.96 12.41 -3.93
CA MET A 1 -17.85 11.43 -4.06
C MET A 1 -17.50 11.35 -5.52
N SER A 2 -16.36 11.93 -5.88
CA SER A 2 -15.89 12.01 -7.27
C SER A 2 -14.76 11.02 -7.46
N VAL A 3 -14.82 10.18 -8.50
CA VAL A 3 -13.75 9.24 -8.84
C VAL A 3 -12.93 9.84 -9.99
N LEU A 4 -11.64 10.08 -9.75
CA LEU A 4 -10.71 10.61 -10.74
C LEU A 4 -9.73 9.50 -11.14
N VAL A 5 -9.72 9.10 -12.41
CA VAL A 5 -8.80 8.09 -12.93
C VAL A 5 -7.69 8.76 -13.73
N LEU A 6 -6.45 8.66 -13.25
CA LEU A 6 -5.25 9.23 -13.84
C LEU A 6 -4.41 8.10 -14.44
N GLY A 7 -4.69 7.76 -15.71
CA GLY A 7 -4.02 6.63 -16.36
C GLY A 7 -3.70 6.79 -17.84
N ASN A 8 -4.06 7.90 -18.50
CA ASN A 8 -3.83 8.04 -19.94
C ASN A 8 -3.73 9.48 -20.48
N MET A 9 -3.35 10.46 -19.64
CA MET A 9 -3.12 11.83 -20.11
C MET A 9 -1.66 11.96 -20.53
N GLY A 10 -1.39 12.24 -21.81
CA GLY A 10 -0.05 12.38 -22.40
C GLY A 10 0.79 13.56 -21.91
N TRP A 11 0.54 14.03 -20.69
CA TRP A 11 1.26 15.07 -19.96
C TRP A 11 1.44 14.59 -18.53
N ALA A 12 2.66 14.74 -17.99
CA ALA A 12 3.12 14.24 -16.68
C ALA A 12 1.97 14.06 -15.64
N PRO A 13 1.47 12.82 -15.46
CA PRO A 13 0.31 12.52 -14.60
C PRO A 13 0.50 12.97 -13.15
N SER A 14 1.77 13.10 -12.74
CA SER A 14 2.25 13.44 -11.40
C SER A 14 1.87 14.84 -10.90
N ALA A 15 2.05 15.87 -11.72
CA ALA A 15 1.79 17.26 -11.30
C ALA A 15 0.29 17.56 -11.17
N MET A 16 -0.52 17.03 -12.09
CA MET A 16 -1.98 17.15 -12.04
C MET A 16 -2.58 16.36 -10.88
N ALA A 17 -2.00 15.20 -10.55
CA ALA A 17 -2.37 14.43 -9.38
C ALA A 17 -2.16 15.23 -8.09
N LEU A 18 -0.98 15.82 -7.91
CA LEU A 18 -0.65 16.63 -6.73
C LEU A 18 -1.60 17.83 -6.57
N LEU A 19 -1.85 18.57 -7.65
CA LEU A 19 -2.74 19.74 -7.61
C LEU A 19 -4.19 19.35 -7.30
N SER A 20 -4.69 18.28 -7.91
CA SER A 20 -6.05 17.77 -7.68
C SER A 20 -6.22 17.23 -6.26
N THR A 21 -5.18 16.60 -5.73
CA THR A 21 -5.17 16.05 -4.36
C THR A 21 -5.10 17.16 -3.32
N ALA A 22 -4.24 18.16 -3.53
CA ALA A 22 -4.15 19.33 -2.65
C ALA A 22 -5.45 20.14 -2.65
N LEU A 23 -6.13 20.25 -3.80
CA LEU A 23 -7.43 20.89 -3.91
C LEU A 23 -8.52 20.06 -3.20
N ALA A 24 -8.56 18.74 -3.41
CA ALA A 24 -9.51 17.86 -2.71
C ALA A 24 -9.31 17.87 -1.19
N PHE A 25 -8.06 17.94 -0.73
CA PHE A 25 -7.69 18.18 0.67
C PHE A 25 -8.28 19.50 1.19
N SER A 26 -8.06 20.59 0.46
CA SER A 26 -8.55 21.93 0.85
C SER A 26 -10.08 22.04 0.87
N LEU A 27 -10.78 21.24 0.07
CA LEU A 27 -12.24 21.28 -0.05
C LEU A 27 -12.95 20.26 0.85
N THR A 28 -12.22 19.43 1.60
CA THR A 28 -12.79 18.35 2.45
C THR A 28 -13.70 17.39 1.68
N GLU A 29 -13.50 17.26 0.38
CA GLU A 29 -14.33 16.39 -0.45
C GLU A 29 -13.77 14.97 -0.45
N SER A 30 -14.67 13.98 -0.26
CA SER A 30 -14.33 12.58 -0.52
C SER A 30 -14.09 12.38 -2.02
N SER A 31 -12.84 12.18 -2.41
CA SER A 31 -12.46 11.80 -3.76
C SER A 31 -11.67 10.49 -3.75
N ILE A 32 -11.88 9.70 -4.80
CA ILE A 32 -11.11 8.48 -5.05
C ILE A 32 -10.22 8.77 -6.25
N ILE A 33 -8.92 8.80 -6.04
CA ILE A 33 -7.92 9.09 -7.07
C ILE A 33 -7.25 7.77 -7.44
N VAL A 34 -7.46 7.31 -8.66
CA VAL A 34 -6.89 6.07 -9.19
C VAL A 34 -5.65 6.42 -10.00
N MET A 35 -4.47 6.13 -9.47
CA MET A 35 -3.17 6.33 -10.10
C MET A 35 -2.64 4.99 -10.61
N THR A 36 -2.72 4.75 -11.92
CA THR A 36 -2.11 3.56 -12.51
C THR A 36 -0.64 3.84 -12.84
N HIS A 37 0.15 2.78 -13.09
CA HIS A 37 1.59 2.89 -13.38
C HIS A 37 2.40 3.43 -12.20
N ASP A 38 2.22 2.81 -11.04
CA ASP A 38 2.76 3.27 -9.76
C ASP A 38 4.29 3.21 -9.59
N SER A 39 5.03 2.58 -10.51
CA SER A 39 6.43 2.21 -10.29
C SER A 39 7.23 2.06 -11.57
N ILE A 40 8.52 1.73 -11.43
CA ILE A 40 9.43 1.35 -12.54
C ILE A 40 8.91 0.17 -13.37
N GLY A 41 7.96 -0.62 -12.85
CA GLY A 41 7.31 -1.73 -13.55
C GLY A 41 6.54 -1.30 -14.82
N LEU A 42 6.39 0.00 -15.02
CA LEU A 42 5.95 0.63 -16.26
C LEU A 42 6.81 0.23 -17.48
N GLY A 43 8.13 0.13 -17.38
CA GLY A 43 8.99 -0.24 -18.51
C GLY A 43 9.40 0.94 -19.41
N GLU A 44 9.06 0.87 -20.70
CA GLU A 44 9.76 1.63 -21.77
C GLU A 44 9.53 3.15 -21.77
N ASP A 45 8.51 3.66 -21.08
CA ASP A 45 8.19 5.09 -21.04
C ASP A 45 9.24 5.93 -20.27
N GLY A 46 10.15 5.27 -19.55
CA GLY A 46 11.34 5.89 -18.97
C GLY A 46 11.08 6.75 -17.73
N PRO A 47 12.11 7.45 -17.23
CA PRO A 47 12.10 8.07 -15.90
C PRO A 47 11.11 9.23 -15.75
N THR A 48 10.63 9.81 -16.84
CA THR A 48 9.64 10.91 -16.81
C THR A 48 8.24 10.45 -16.41
N HIS A 49 7.97 9.14 -16.50
CA HIS A 49 6.68 8.53 -16.18
C HIS A 49 6.76 7.59 -14.97
N GLN A 50 7.95 7.37 -14.40
CA GLN A 50 8.18 6.44 -13.30
C GLN A 50 8.11 7.20 -11.97
N PRO A 51 7.10 6.92 -11.11
CA PRO A 51 7.01 7.55 -9.79
C PRO A 51 8.14 7.07 -8.88
N ILE A 52 8.86 7.99 -8.23
CA ILE A 52 9.90 7.67 -7.22
C ILE A 52 9.48 8.18 -5.83
N GLU A 53 9.25 9.49 -5.73
CA GLU A 53 8.94 10.24 -4.52
C GLU A 53 7.44 10.36 -4.23
N HIS A 54 6.59 9.87 -5.14
CA HIS A 54 5.17 10.20 -5.13
C HIS A 54 4.45 9.56 -3.93
N LEU A 55 4.72 8.28 -3.67
CA LEU A 55 4.13 7.56 -2.54
C LEU A 55 4.48 8.23 -1.20
N ILE A 56 5.75 8.61 -1.00
CA ILE A 56 6.16 9.27 0.24
C ILE A 56 5.61 10.69 0.34
N SER A 57 5.49 11.40 -0.80
CA SER A 57 4.89 12.72 -0.85
C SER A 57 3.43 12.70 -0.41
N PHE A 58 2.64 11.72 -0.88
CA PHE A 58 1.25 11.56 -0.44
C PHE A 58 1.15 11.08 1.00
N ARG A 59 1.99 10.16 1.45
CA ARG A 59 2.02 9.73 2.86
C ARG A 59 2.37 10.85 3.83
N ALA A 60 3.19 11.81 3.41
CA ALA A 60 3.53 12.99 4.20
C ALA A 60 2.40 14.03 4.24
N MET A 61 1.44 13.98 3.31
CA MET A 61 0.30 14.88 3.34
C MET A 61 -0.64 14.46 4.47
N PRO A 62 -1.10 15.40 5.31
CA PRO A 62 -2.08 15.08 6.33
C PRO A 62 -3.44 14.74 5.71
N ASN A 63 -4.20 13.90 6.40
CA ASN A 63 -5.61 13.63 6.07
C ASN A 63 -5.84 13.13 4.63
N ILE A 64 -4.96 12.26 4.14
CA ILE A 64 -5.16 11.48 2.91
C ILE A 64 -4.94 10.01 3.22
N LEU A 65 -5.59 9.12 2.48
CA LEU A 65 -5.24 7.70 2.50
C LEU A 65 -4.42 7.36 1.27
N MET A 66 -3.19 6.89 1.46
CA MET A 66 -2.35 6.40 0.38
C MET A 66 -2.35 4.87 0.37
N LEU A 67 -3.18 4.28 -0.48
CA LEU A 67 -3.35 2.84 -0.61
C LEU A 67 -2.54 2.29 -1.77
N ARG A 68 -1.72 1.28 -1.51
CA ARG A 68 -0.94 0.56 -2.53
C ARG A 68 -1.17 -0.95 -2.44
N PRO A 69 -2.28 -1.46 -3.00
CA PRO A 69 -2.65 -2.87 -2.92
C PRO A 69 -1.73 -3.76 -3.76
N ALA A 70 -1.42 -4.95 -3.24
CA ALA A 70 -0.55 -5.94 -3.90
C ALA A 70 -1.28 -6.88 -4.85
N ASP A 71 -2.56 -7.18 -4.59
CA ASP A 71 -3.31 -8.17 -5.36
C ASP A 71 -4.80 -7.81 -5.49
N GLY A 72 -5.60 -8.76 -5.99
CA GLY A 72 -7.03 -8.56 -6.22
C GLY A 72 -7.83 -8.39 -4.92
N ASN A 73 -7.48 -9.13 -3.88
CA ASN A 73 -8.14 -9.03 -2.57
C ASN A 73 -7.87 -7.66 -1.94
N GLU A 74 -6.61 -7.23 -1.95
CA GLU A 74 -6.24 -5.92 -1.43
C GLU A 74 -6.81 -4.78 -2.28
N THR A 75 -6.90 -4.96 -3.59
CA THR A 75 -7.54 -3.97 -4.46
C THR A 75 -9.02 -3.82 -4.12
N ALA A 76 -9.75 -4.92 -3.94
CA ALA A 76 -11.14 -4.89 -3.51
C ALA A 76 -11.30 -4.24 -2.13
N GLY A 77 -10.42 -4.55 -1.18
CA GLY A 77 -10.37 -3.91 0.14
C GLY A 77 -10.06 -2.42 0.07
N ALA A 78 -9.15 -2.00 -0.81
CA ALA A 78 -8.80 -0.59 -1.00
C ALA A 78 -9.99 0.21 -1.54
N TYR A 79 -10.74 -0.34 -2.49
CA TYR A 79 -11.99 0.25 -2.95
C TYR A 79 -13.06 0.27 -1.86
N LYS A 80 -13.20 -0.79 -1.04
CA LYS A 80 -14.12 -0.82 0.11
C LYS A 80 -13.83 0.33 1.07
N VAL A 81 -12.57 0.48 1.48
CA VAL A 81 -12.11 1.59 2.32
C VAL A 81 -12.41 2.93 1.68
N ALA A 82 -12.03 3.12 0.41
CA ALA A 82 -12.19 4.39 -0.29
C ALA A 82 -13.68 4.80 -0.44
N VAL A 83 -14.58 3.83 -0.67
CA VAL A 83 -16.02 4.09 -0.81
C VAL A 83 -16.70 4.38 0.54
N LEU A 84 -16.26 3.71 1.61
CA LEU A 84 -16.78 3.93 2.96
C LEU A 84 -16.26 5.24 3.56
N ASN A 85 -15.05 5.63 3.18
CA ASN A 85 -14.40 6.82 3.69
C ASN A 85 -14.88 8.09 2.99
N ARG A 86 -15.86 8.77 3.60
CA ARG A 86 -16.48 9.99 3.04
C ARG A 86 -15.89 11.31 3.55
N LYS A 87 -14.81 11.26 4.34
CA LYS A 87 -14.28 12.45 5.03
C LYS A 87 -12.92 12.92 4.54
N ARG A 88 -12.20 12.06 3.81
CA ARG A 88 -10.86 12.36 3.31
C ARG A 88 -10.61 11.68 1.96
N PRO A 89 -9.75 12.24 1.11
CA PRO A 89 -9.40 11.64 -0.17
C PRO A 89 -8.65 10.31 0.00
N SER A 90 -8.89 9.39 -0.95
CA SER A 90 -8.20 8.11 -1.05
C SER A 90 -7.47 8.03 -2.39
N VAL A 91 -6.16 7.82 -2.34
CA VAL A 91 -5.31 7.57 -3.51
C VAL A 91 -5.02 6.09 -3.59
N LEU A 92 -5.30 5.49 -4.75
CA LEU A 92 -5.00 4.09 -5.05
C LEU A 92 -3.87 4.06 -6.09
N ALA A 93 -2.68 3.62 -5.67
CA ALA A 93 -1.56 3.33 -6.56
C ALA A 93 -1.68 1.90 -7.10
N LEU A 94 -1.88 1.76 -8.41
CA LEU A 94 -2.09 0.49 -9.09
C LEU A 94 -0.95 0.20 -10.08
N SER A 95 -0.51 -1.06 -10.09
CA SER A 95 0.55 -1.52 -10.99
C SER A 95 0.07 -1.60 -12.45
N ARG A 96 1.01 -1.45 -13.40
CA ARG A 96 0.77 -1.76 -14.82
C ARG A 96 0.85 -3.26 -15.06
N GLN A 97 1.84 -3.88 -14.44
CA GLN A 97 2.19 -5.29 -14.59
C GLN A 97 1.19 -6.21 -13.87
N LYS A 98 1.12 -7.45 -14.35
CA LYS A 98 0.34 -8.52 -13.70
C LYS A 98 1.03 -8.95 -12.43
N LEU A 99 0.28 -9.02 -11.34
CA LEU A 99 0.72 -9.52 -10.04
C LEU A 99 -0.07 -10.79 -9.68
N PRO A 100 0.56 -11.76 -8.98
CA PRO A 100 -0.15 -12.95 -8.52
C PRO A 100 -1.08 -12.63 -7.35
N GLN A 101 -2.06 -13.50 -7.13
CA GLN A 101 -2.85 -13.49 -5.89
C GLN A 101 -2.03 -14.16 -4.79
N LEU A 102 -1.78 -13.46 -3.68
CA LEU A 102 -0.94 -13.98 -2.62
C LEU A 102 -1.79 -14.70 -1.57
N ALA A 103 -1.30 -15.83 -1.07
CA ALA A 103 -1.96 -16.53 0.02
C ALA A 103 -1.90 -15.70 1.31
N GLY A 104 -3.04 -15.56 1.99
CA GLY A 104 -3.15 -14.80 3.24
C GLY A 104 -3.53 -13.33 3.06
N THR A 105 -3.64 -12.81 1.83
CA THR A 105 -4.23 -11.49 1.60
C THR A 105 -5.73 -11.50 1.88
N SER A 106 -6.25 -10.38 2.38
CA SER A 106 -7.66 -10.27 2.77
C SER A 106 -8.20 -8.88 2.54
N ILE A 107 -9.45 -8.82 2.09
CA ILE A 107 -10.23 -7.58 1.91
C ILE A 107 -10.30 -6.82 3.24
N ASP A 108 -10.64 -7.51 4.34
CA ASP A 108 -10.78 -6.89 5.66
C ASP A 108 -9.41 -6.57 6.30
N GLY A 109 -8.33 -7.20 5.81
CA GLY A 109 -6.96 -6.86 6.20
C GLY A 109 -6.58 -5.44 5.81
N VAL A 110 -7.10 -4.94 4.69
CA VAL A 110 -6.82 -3.58 4.19
C VAL A 110 -7.36 -2.51 5.13
N GLU A 111 -8.48 -2.75 5.82
CA GLU A 111 -9.05 -1.80 6.79
C GLU A 111 -8.12 -1.55 7.98
N LYS A 112 -7.20 -2.49 8.24
CA LYS A 112 -6.17 -2.36 9.28
C LYS A 112 -4.92 -1.63 8.80
N GLY A 113 -4.83 -1.27 7.52
CA GLY A 113 -3.69 -0.62 6.90
C GLY A 113 -2.50 -1.56 6.69
N GLY A 114 -2.12 -2.31 7.71
CA GLY A 114 -1.07 -3.32 7.66
C GLY A 114 -1.40 -4.58 8.46
N TYR A 115 -1.12 -5.74 7.88
CA TYR A 115 -1.46 -7.03 8.48
C TYR A 115 -0.47 -8.14 8.05
N ILE A 116 -0.40 -9.20 8.85
CA ILE A 116 0.47 -10.35 8.54
C ILE A 116 -0.21 -11.21 7.48
N ILE A 117 0.49 -11.49 6.39
CA ILE A 117 0.04 -12.42 5.35
C ILE A 117 0.61 -13.82 5.54
N SER A 118 1.80 -13.92 6.13
CA SER A 118 2.50 -15.18 6.33
C SER A 118 3.43 -15.10 7.53
N ASP A 119 3.43 -16.12 8.37
CA ASP A 119 4.26 -16.16 9.58
C ASP A 119 4.52 -17.61 9.99
N ASN A 120 5.78 -17.94 10.27
CA ASN A 120 6.21 -19.22 10.83
C ASN A 120 6.87 -19.07 12.21
N SER A 121 6.82 -17.88 12.80
CA SER A 121 7.37 -17.65 14.14
C SER A 121 6.49 -18.27 15.23
N SER A 122 7.14 -18.79 16.26
CA SER A 122 6.48 -19.22 17.51
C SER A 122 6.50 -18.07 18.52
N ASP A 123 5.47 -17.98 19.37
CA ASP A 123 5.37 -16.99 20.45
C ASP A 123 5.55 -15.52 20.04
N ASN A 124 5.16 -15.15 18.82
CA ASN A 124 5.25 -13.78 18.28
C ASN A 124 6.69 -13.24 18.20
N LYS A 125 7.69 -14.12 18.05
CA LYS A 125 9.12 -13.78 17.95
C LYS A 125 9.70 -14.23 16.61
N PRO A 126 9.51 -13.44 15.53
CA PRO A 126 10.21 -13.68 14.28
C PRO A 126 11.68 -13.23 14.37
N ASP A 127 12.58 -13.93 13.67
CA ASP A 127 13.96 -13.51 13.47
C ASP A 127 14.02 -12.30 12.53
N LEU A 128 13.16 -12.30 11.49
CA LEU A 128 13.05 -11.23 10.50
C LEU A 128 11.59 -10.88 10.20
N ILE A 129 11.35 -9.60 9.94
CA ILE A 129 10.07 -9.10 9.44
C ILE A 129 10.30 -8.46 8.08
N LEU A 130 9.68 -9.01 7.05
CA LEU A 130 9.66 -8.45 5.71
C LEU A 130 8.36 -7.69 5.51
N ILE A 131 8.47 -6.39 5.25
CA ILE A 131 7.33 -5.52 5.00
C ILE A 131 7.28 -5.22 3.51
N GLY A 132 6.17 -5.56 2.86
CA GLY A 132 5.93 -5.32 1.45
C GLY A 132 4.68 -4.48 1.22
N THR A 133 4.64 -3.78 0.10
CA THR A 133 3.46 -3.04 -0.39
C THR A 133 3.39 -3.22 -1.90
N GLY A 134 2.19 -3.24 -2.49
CA GLY A 134 2.05 -3.35 -3.94
C GLY A 134 2.80 -4.55 -4.55
N SER A 135 3.44 -4.32 -5.69
CA SER A 135 4.22 -5.31 -6.44
C SER A 135 5.35 -5.96 -5.63
N GLU A 136 5.94 -5.26 -4.67
CA GLU A 136 7.09 -5.77 -3.91
C GLU A 136 6.66 -6.77 -2.83
N LEU A 137 5.36 -6.89 -2.51
CA LEU A 137 4.87 -7.88 -1.55
C LEU A 137 5.12 -9.32 -2.03
N GLU A 138 5.00 -9.57 -3.34
CA GLU A 138 5.35 -10.87 -3.92
C GLU A 138 6.83 -11.20 -3.70
N ILE A 139 7.70 -10.20 -3.87
CA ILE A 139 9.14 -10.36 -3.68
C ILE A 139 9.45 -10.67 -2.21
N ALA A 140 8.80 -9.97 -1.28
CA ALA A 140 8.92 -10.23 0.14
C ALA A 140 8.44 -11.65 0.52
N ALA A 141 7.34 -12.12 -0.06
CA ALA A 141 6.84 -13.47 0.16
C ALA A 141 7.83 -14.53 -0.34
N LYS A 142 8.38 -14.38 -1.55
CA LYS A 142 9.40 -15.29 -2.09
C LYS A 142 10.68 -15.30 -1.26
N ALA A 143 11.15 -14.14 -0.84
CA ALA A 143 12.32 -14.02 0.03
C ALA A 143 12.10 -14.70 1.38
N ALA A 144 10.90 -14.59 1.96
CA ALA A 144 10.56 -15.30 3.18
C ALA A 144 10.62 -16.82 3.00
N ASP A 145 10.12 -17.34 1.88
CA ASP A 145 10.14 -18.78 1.62
C ASP A 145 11.56 -19.34 1.47
N GLU A 146 12.47 -18.60 0.84
CA GLU A 146 13.90 -18.98 0.79
C GLU A 146 14.56 -18.94 2.18
N LEU A 147 14.36 -17.87 2.94
CA LEU A 147 14.92 -17.74 4.30
C LEU A 147 14.38 -18.80 5.27
N ARG A 148 13.13 -19.23 5.08
CA ARG A 148 12.52 -20.32 5.87
C ARG A 148 13.15 -21.67 5.57
N LYS A 149 13.58 -21.93 4.32
CA LYS A 149 14.34 -23.15 3.98
C LYS A 149 15.68 -23.19 4.70
N GLU A 150 16.26 -22.04 5.01
CA GLU A 150 17.48 -21.90 5.82
C GLU A 150 17.21 -22.01 7.34
N GLY A 151 15.95 -22.23 7.75
CA GLY A 151 15.57 -22.43 9.14
C GLY A 151 15.28 -21.14 9.92
N LYS A 152 15.10 -20.00 9.25
CA LYS A 152 14.75 -18.73 9.89
C LYS A 152 13.24 -18.59 10.16
N ALA A 153 12.89 -17.96 11.28
CA ALA A 153 11.54 -17.50 11.54
C ALA A 153 11.31 -16.15 10.85
N VAL A 154 10.56 -16.15 9.74
CA VAL A 154 10.30 -14.95 8.93
C VAL A 154 8.81 -14.65 8.88
N ARG A 155 8.48 -13.41 9.25
CA ARG A 155 7.14 -12.84 9.15
C ARG A 155 7.06 -11.93 7.95
N VAL A 156 5.98 -12.06 7.17
CA VAL A 156 5.68 -11.18 6.05
C VAL A 156 4.45 -10.35 6.38
N VAL A 157 4.63 -9.03 6.32
CA VAL A 157 3.60 -8.04 6.60
C VAL A 157 3.28 -7.30 5.31
N SER A 158 2.01 -7.29 4.93
CA SER A 158 1.51 -6.36 3.93
C SER A 158 1.19 -5.04 4.61
N LEU A 159 1.73 -3.92 4.12
CA LEU A 159 1.50 -2.58 4.66
C LEU A 159 0.83 -1.68 3.59
N VAL A 160 -0.39 -2.04 3.23
CA VAL A 160 -1.18 -1.42 2.15
C VAL A 160 -1.35 0.09 2.32
N CYS A 161 -1.61 0.55 3.55
CA CYS A 161 -1.86 1.96 3.88
C CYS A 161 -1.28 2.28 5.26
N TRP A 162 -0.41 3.28 5.32
CA TRP A 162 0.28 3.67 6.55
C TRP A 162 -0.67 4.37 7.51
N GLU A 163 -1.51 5.26 6.97
CA GLU A 163 -2.40 6.09 7.78
C GLU A 163 -3.44 5.25 8.53
N LEU A 164 -3.98 4.21 7.88
CA LEU A 164 -4.89 3.26 8.53
C LEU A 164 -4.18 2.38 9.57
N PHE A 165 -2.90 2.06 9.36
CA PHE A 165 -2.12 1.28 10.31
C PHE A 165 -1.78 2.09 11.56
N ASP A 166 -1.42 3.36 11.38
CA ASP A 166 -1.13 4.30 12.46
C ASP A 166 -2.35 4.60 13.33
N GLU A 167 -3.55 4.58 12.74
CA GLU A 167 -4.84 4.69 13.43
C GLU A 167 -5.19 3.47 14.31
N GLN A 168 -4.49 2.34 14.16
CA GLN A 168 -4.73 1.18 15.02
C GLN A 168 -4.12 1.37 16.41
N SER A 169 -4.68 0.65 17.39
CA SER A 169 -4.14 0.60 18.76
C SER A 169 -2.68 0.17 18.78
N ASP A 170 -1.89 0.68 19.74
CA ASP A 170 -0.48 0.31 19.89
C ASP A 170 -0.28 -1.19 20.15
N GLU A 171 -1.25 -1.86 20.79
CA GLU A 171 -1.24 -3.32 20.95
C GLU A 171 -1.28 -4.04 19.59
N TYR A 172 -2.11 -3.56 18.66
CA TYR A 172 -2.20 -4.11 17.31
C TYR A 172 -0.88 -3.90 16.56
N LYS A 173 -0.34 -2.67 16.59
CA LYS A 173 0.93 -2.35 15.94
C LYS A 173 2.08 -3.18 16.51
N GLY A 174 2.18 -3.27 17.83
CA GLY A 174 3.21 -4.06 18.53
C GLY A 174 3.09 -5.56 18.31
N LYS A 175 1.89 -6.10 18.08
CA LYS A 175 1.72 -7.52 17.73
C LYS A 175 2.22 -7.82 16.32
N ARG A 176 2.05 -6.90 15.38
CA ARG A 176 2.47 -7.07 13.98
C ARG A 176 3.95 -6.75 13.78
N LEU A 177 4.39 -5.66 14.39
CA LEU A 177 5.75 -5.12 14.41
C LEU A 177 6.24 -5.03 15.87
N PRO A 178 6.66 -6.16 16.48
CA PRO A 178 7.25 -6.15 17.81
C PRO A 178 8.44 -5.18 17.91
N CYS A 179 8.58 -4.53 19.07
CA CYS A 179 9.26 -3.26 19.37
C CYS A 179 10.70 -3.02 18.87
N CYS A 180 11.31 -3.92 18.09
CA CYS A 180 12.61 -3.70 17.47
C CYS A 180 12.54 -2.88 16.16
N CYS A 181 11.34 -2.56 15.67
CA CYS A 181 11.12 -1.84 14.41
C CYS A 181 10.25 -0.60 14.63
N HIS A 182 10.80 0.47 15.20
CA HIS A 182 10.24 1.82 15.02
C HIS A 182 10.88 2.41 13.77
N CYS A 183 10.05 2.72 12.76
CA CYS A 183 10.43 3.52 11.60
C CYS A 183 10.32 5.01 11.91
#